data_AF-A0A0J5GF26-F1
#
_entry.id   AF-A0A0J5GF26-F1
#
_cell.length_a   1.000
_cell.length_b   1.000
_cell.length_c   1.000
_cell.angle_alpha   90.00
_cell.angle_beta   90.00
_cell.angle_gamma   90.00
#
_symmetry.space_group_name_H-M   'P 1'
#
loop_
_entity.id
_entity.type
_entity.pdbx_description
1 polymer ?
#
loop_
_entity_poly.entity_id
_entity_poly.type
_entity_poly.pdbx_seq_one_letter_code
_entity_poly.pdbx_strand_id
1 'polypeptide(L)'
;MAAFVETGLYLRFDSLQGGKKCPVLWPVLVHRVLYPEARRPQLNLFQRAVLGLIRARTVQVEAIAELTGLHQNLIKLILAQGVSNGWLLEDAQSLTAKGERLLDDEERDDAQLKSGYLLQDALTGQFWPRLVPQLNLLEPQDPLARFPEFLVDRKTGQTIRPYMITSGKLDLQPLDHESLTLAYRDYREDYRASQQLGHGSQQSKQISLHGVQRLDDAPQSARVLVWLTADDHGSDLWSAKDPFELREKSWWLQDTLLQAIEGDARLLVRLEPLVGVPRADNQTFEQWRDALHKQTELQVLMAFPWVERQPDIKRHLVALLVRQEKLQQGDSRDQELDAAMMECQKLLEVVMQWLIRKYPADVGQLPKQQRFDPTHNQQILSALQLPAFTEDVIRLLSRQKIDQVIRACSKPSDSLKALLFAAAMGTLKAPQHPLKLLGDRELQLDKLMELANLRNQSSHAQSRFTGRETTQLTSRVALDSIQYALGFTAYFKEWM
;
A
#
# COMPACT_ATOMS: atom_id res chain seq x y z
N MET A 1 -25.29 -0.80 27.29
CA MET A 1 -24.82 -0.16 26.04
C MET A 1 -23.73 0.81 26.42
N ALA A 2 -22.67 0.93 25.62
CA ALA A 2 -21.55 1.81 25.94
C ALA A 2 -21.74 3.17 25.26
N ALA A 3 -21.60 4.25 26.02
CA ALA A 3 -21.63 5.62 25.52
C ALA A 3 -20.28 6.29 25.78
N PHE A 4 -19.83 7.13 24.85
CA PHE A 4 -18.63 7.92 25.05
C PHE A 4 -18.90 9.06 26.02
N VAL A 5 -18.07 9.18 27.06
CA VAL A 5 -18.11 10.27 28.04
C VAL A 5 -16.75 10.95 28.06
N GLU A 6 -16.73 12.28 28.14
CA GLU A 6 -15.47 13.01 28.21
C GLU A 6 -14.80 12.78 29.58
N THR A 7 -13.64 12.12 29.58
CA THR A 7 -12.92 11.70 30.81
C THR A 7 -11.63 12.48 31.05
N GLY A 8 -11.17 13.27 30.07
CA GLY A 8 -9.85 13.89 30.10
C GLY A 8 -8.69 12.90 29.90
N LEU A 9 -8.98 11.66 29.51
CA LEU A 9 -7.96 10.65 29.19
C LEU A 9 -7.50 10.82 27.74
N TYR A 10 -6.23 11.18 27.55
CA TYR A 10 -5.62 11.32 26.21
C TYR A 10 -4.53 10.28 25.99
N LEU A 11 -4.46 9.74 24.78
CA LEU A 11 -3.54 8.67 24.39
C LEU A 11 -2.69 9.08 23.19
N ARG A 12 -1.43 8.67 23.17
CA ARG A 12 -0.51 8.88 22.04
C ARG A 12 0.37 7.66 21.81
N PHE A 13 0.35 7.12 20.60
CA PHE A 13 1.10 5.91 20.27
C PHE A 13 2.24 6.14 19.27
N ASP A 14 2.27 7.30 18.62
CA ASP A 14 3.20 7.62 17.55
C ASP A 14 4.43 8.43 18.01
N SER A 15 5.43 8.42 17.13
CA SER A 15 6.62 9.26 17.21
C SER A 15 6.42 10.56 16.43
N LEU A 16 7.18 11.59 16.79
CA LEU A 16 7.09 12.90 16.15
C LEU A 16 7.66 12.88 14.74
N GLN A 17 6.78 12.94 13.75
CA GLN A 17 7.18 13.00 12.34
C GLN A 17 7.13 14.43 11.77
N GLY A 18 8.01 14.75 10.82
CA GLY A 18 8.04 16.04 10.11
C GLY A 18 6.90 16.20 9.08
N GLY A 19 6.75 17.42 8.54
CA GLY A 19 5.80 17.76 7.47
C GLY A 19 4.58 18.58 7.91
N LYS A 20 3.83 19.13 6.94
CA LYS A 20 2.55 19.83 7.20
C LYS A 20 1.49 18.81 7.64
N LYS A 21 0.96 18.98 8.85
CA LYS A 21 -0.01 18.07 9.48
C LYS A 21 -0.91 18.81 10.47
N CYS A 22 -2.12 18.32 10.67
CA CYS A 22 -3.05 18.81 11.69
C CYS A 22 -3.23 17.73 12.78
N PRO A 23 -2.94 18.03 14.05
CA PRO A 23 -3.26 17.12 15.15
C PRO A 23 -4.76 17.16 15.46
N VAL A 24 -5.36 15.98 15.65
CA VAL A 24 -6.74 15.82 16.10
C VAL A 24 -6.82 14.82 17.26
N LEU A 25 -7.81 14.99 18.13
CA LEU A 25 -8.13 14.08 19.22
C LEU A 25 -9.37 13.27 18.84
N TRP A 26 -9.15 12.02 18.48
CA TRP A 26 -10.17 11.08 18.04
C TRP A 26 -10.83 10.37 19.23
N PRO A 27 -12.17 10.44 19.38
CA PRO A 27 -12.85 9.80 20.51
C PRO A 27 -12.92 8.28 20.32
N VAL A 28 -12.54 7.53 21.36
CA VAL A 28 -12.55 6.06 21.36
C VAL A 28 -13.04 5.50 22.69
N LEU A 29 -13.57 4.28 22.64
CA LEU A 29 -13.79 3.43 23.80
C LEU A 29 -12.67 2.39 23.91
N VAL A 30 -12.06 2.30 25.09
CA VAL A 30 -10.95 1.40 25.40
C VAL A 30 -11.48 0.18 26.13
N HIS A 31 -11.31 -0.99 25.54
CA HIS A 31 -11.75 -2.28 26.06
C HIS A 31 -10.55 -3.09 26.52
N ARG A 32 -10.51 -3.46 27.80
CA ARG A 32 -9.48 -4.35 28.33
C ARG A 32 -9.81 -5.79 28.02
N VAL A 33 -8.85 -6.48 27.41
CA VAL A 33 -9.00 -7.84 26.89
C VAL A 33 -7.83 -8.73 27.31
N LEU A 34 -8.09 -10.02 27.50
CA LEU A 34 -7.05 -11.03 27.54
C LEU A 34 -6.79 -11.57 26.14
N TYR A 35 -5.54 -11.88 25.84
CA TYR A 35 -5.15 -12.47 24.58
C TYR A 35 -4.00 -13.47 24.78
N PRO A 36 -3.96 -14.59 24.05
CA PRO A 36 -2.81 -15.48 24.09
C PRO A 36 -1.55 -14.82 23.50
N GLU A 37 -0.44 -14.83 24.24
CA GLU A 37 0.85 -14.48 23.66
C GLU A 37 1.19 -15.50 22.56
N ALA A 38 1.36 -15.04 21.31
CA ALA A 38 1.77 -15.95 20.25
C ALA A 38 3.20 -16.40 20.54
N ARG A 39 3.35 -17.61 21.10
CA ARG A 39 4.66 -18.26 21.15
C ARG A 39 5.11 -18.49 19.72
N ARG A 40 6.37 -18.15 19.43
CA ARG A 40 6.99 -18.67 18.20
C ARG A 40 7.01 -20.18 18.37
N PRO A 41 6.39 -20.96 17.46
CA PRO A 41 6.47 -22.40 17.54
C PRO A 41 7.94 -22.78 17.51
N GLN A 42 8.37 -23.60 18.46
CA GLN A 42 9.77 -24.00 18.56
C GLN A 42 10.10 -25.02 17.47
N LEU A 43 9.09 -25.75 17.02
CA LEU A 43 9.14 -26.64 15.87
C LEU A 43 8.43 -25.99 14.68
N ASN A 44 9.03 -26.10 13.50
CA ASN A 44 8.28 -25.83 12.28
C ASN A 44 7.29 -26.98 11.99
N LEU A 45 6.33 -26.74 11.09
CA LEU A 45 5.28 -27.70 10.75
C LEU A 45 5.82 -29.08 10.35
N PHE A 46 6.93 -29.11 9.60
CA PHE A 46 7.55 -30.34 9.12
C PHE A 46 8.27 -31.08 10.23
N GLN A 47 9.01 -30.36 11.08
CA GLN A 47 9.65 -30.94 12.27
C GLN A 47 8.62 -31.55 13.20
N ARG A 48 7.50 -30.85 13.45
CA ARG A 48 6.41 -31.37 14.28
C ARG A 48 5.78 -32.64 13.70
N ALA A 49 5.50 -32.65 12.39
CA ALA A 49 4.94 -33.82 11.72
C ALA A 49 5.89 -35.03 11.81
N VAL A 50 7.19 -34.84 11.55
CA VAL A 50 8.19 -35.90 11.62
C VAL A 50 8.36 -36.41 13.06
N LEU A 51 8.52 -35.53 14.05
CA LEU A 51 8.66 -35.93 15.45
C LEU A 51 7.40 -36.62 16.00
N GLY A 52 6.20 -36.17 15.58
CA GLY A 52 4.94 -36.83 15.92
C GLY A 52 4.82 -38.25 15.36
N LEU A 53 5.33 -38.49 14.15
CA LEU A 53 5.39 -39.83 13.56
C LEU A 53 6.40 -40.74 14.28
N ILE A 54 7.54 -40.19 14.71
CA ILE A 54 8.50 -40.92 15.55
C ILE A 54 7.85 -41.28 16.90
N ARG A 55 7.09 -40.36 17.53
CA ARG A 55 6.30 -40.64 18.75
C ARG A 55 5.32 -41.79 18.53
N ALA A 56 4.67 -41.82 17.36
CA ALA A 56 3.77 -42.89 16.93
C ALA A 56 4.50 -44.17 16.46
N ARG A 57 5.80 -44.32 16.74
CA ARG A 57 6.64 -45.48 16.38
C ARG A 57 6.83 -45.71 14.88
N THR A 58 6.57 -44.70 14.05
CA THR A 58 6.89 -44.72 12.62
C THR A 58 8.29 -44.16 12.41
N VAL A 59 9.29 -45.04 12.32
CA VAL A 59 10.72 -44.66 12.31
C VAL A 59 11.41 -44.82 10.96
N GLN A 60 10.78 -45.50 10.00
CA GLN A 60 11.34 -45.67 8.66
C GLN A 60 11.18 -44.39 7.84
N VAL A 61 12.28 -43.91 7.25
CA VAL A 61 12.33 -42.64 6.50
C VAL A 61 11.38 -42.68 5.30
N GLU A 62 11.25 -43.83 4.65
CA GLU A 62 10.38 -44.08 3.51
C GLU A 62 8.90 -43.97 3.92
N ALA A 63 8.53 -44.56 5.05
CA ALA A 63 7.17 -44.49 5.58
C ALA A 63 6.80 -43.06 6.04
N ILE A 64 7.74 -42.35 6.67
CA ILE A 64 7.55 -40.94 7.04
C ILE A 64 7.38 -40.07 5.79
N ALA A 65 8.15 -40.33 4.72
CA ALA A 65 8.06 -39.61 3.45
C ALA A 65 6.69 -39.79 2.79
N GLU A 66 6.18 -41.02 2.78
CA GLU A 66 4.86 -41.35 2.24
C GLU A 66 3.74 -40.66 3.03
N LEU A 67 3.77 -40.71 4.37
CA LEU A 67 2.74 -40.13 5.22
C LEU A 67 2.73 -38.60 5.25
N THR A 68 3.89 -37.96 5.05
CA THR A 68 4.01 -36.49 5.11
C THR A 68 4.04 -35.82 3.73
N GLY A 69 4.22 -36.59 2.66
CA GLY A 69 4.46 -36.07 1.31
C GLY A 69 5.81 -35.34 1.15
N LEU A 70 6.74 -35.50 2.10
CA LEU A 70 8.03 -34.83 2.10
C LEU A 70 9.12 -35.67 1.44
N HIS A 71 10.09 -35.00 0.81
CA HIS A 71 11.24 -35.68 0.22
C HIS A 71 12.13 -36.31 1.32
N GLN A 72 12.63 -37.52 1.09
CA GLN A 72 13.43 -38.28 2.09
C GLN A 72 14.65 -37.50 2.62
N ASN A 73 15.32 -36.70 1.78
CA ASN A 73 16.45 -35.86 2.21
C ASN A 73 16.04 -34.80 3.24
N LEU A 74 14.83 -34.24 3.14
CA LEU A 74 14.33 -33.28 4.12
C LEU A 74 14.04 -33.97 5.46
N ILE A 75 13.50 -35.19 5.42
CA ILE A 75 13.28 -35.98 6.64
C ILE A 75 14.60 -36.32 7.31
N LYS A 76 15.61 -36.78 6.56
CA LYS A 76 16.97 -37.03 7.09
C LYS A 76 17.57 -35.79 7.74
N LEU A 77 17.38 -34.61 7.13
CA LEU A 77 17.80 -33.33 7.71
C LEU A 77 17.09 -33.03 9.03
N ILE A 78 15.75 -33.19 9.07
CA ILE A 78 14.94 -32.97 10.26
C ILE A 78 15.34 -33.94 11.40
N LEU A 79 15.60 -35.21 11.08
CA LEU A 79 16.06 -36.20 12.05
C LEU A 79 17.44 -35.81 12.62
N ALA A 80 18.39 -35.43 11.76
CA ALA A 80 19.72 -34.97 12.18
C ALA A 80 19.64 -33.72 13.10
N GLN A 81 18.75 -32.77 12.77
CA GLN A 81 18.46 -31.62 13.62
C GLN A 81 17.84 -32.05 14.96
N GLY A 82 16.91 -33.02 14.94
CA GLY A 82 16.28 -33.55 16.15
C GLY A 82 17.28 -34.20 17.10
N VAL A 83 18.26 -34.95 16.58
CA VAL A 83 19.36 -35.49 17.39
C VAL A 83 20.25 -34.37 17.92
N SER A 84 20.70 -33.45 17.06
CA SER A 84 21.59 -32.34 17.45
C SER A 84 20.98 -31.41 18.51
N ASN A 85 19.66 -31.20 18.48
CA ASN A 85 18.95 -30.36 19.45
C ASN A 85 18.55 -31.12 20.74
N GLY A 86 18.84 -32.42 20.80
CA GLY A 86 18.49 -33.30 21.91
C GLY A 86 17.00 -33.60 22.02
N TRP A 87 16.25 -33.52 20.93
CA TRP A 87 14.82 -33.89 20.87
C TRP A 87 14.64 -35.39 20.62
N LEU A 88 15.56 -35.99 19.88
CA LEU A 88 15.63 -37.42 19.59
C LEU A 88 16.85 -38.05 20.27
N LEU A 89 16.77 -39.35 20.53
CA LEU A 89 17.94 -40.16 20.92
C LEU A 89 18.91 -40.28 19.73
N GLU A 90 20.15 -40.71 19.99
CA GLU A 90 21.21 -40.82 18.97
C GLU A 90 20.83 -41.71 17.78
N ASP A 91 19.95 -42.70 17.99
CA ASP A 91 19.42 -43.58 16.96
C ASP A 91 18.32 -42.96 16.10
N ALA A 92 17.82 -41.77 16.47
CA ALA A 92 16.70 -41.05 15.87
C ALA A 92 15.36 -41.84 15.83
N GLN A 93 15.24 -42.93 16.60
CA GLN A 93 14.06 -43.81 16.59
C GLN A 93 13.09 -43.54 17.73
N SER A 94 13.47 -42.70 18.70
CA SER A 94 12.63 -42.33 19.84
C SER A 94 12.91 -40.92 20.30
N LEU A 95 11.90 -40.29 20.88
CA LEU A 95 12.01 -38.98 21.50
C LEU A 95 12.73 -39.06 22.85
N THR A 96 13.46 -38.01 23.19
CA THR A 96 13.95 -37.79 24.56
C THR A 96 12.83 -37.21 25.42
N ALA A 97 13.01 -37.18 26.75
CA ALA A 97 12.09 -36.46 27.65
C ALA A 97 11.95 -34.96 27.28
N LYS A 98 12.95 -34.36 26.63
CA LYS A 98 12.89 -33.00 26.10
C LYS A 98 12.05 -32.94 24.82
N GLY A 99 12.16 -33.92 23.93
CA GLY A 99 11.35 -34.01 22.71
C GLY A 99 9.87 -34.29 22.98
N GLU A 100 9.56 -35.15 23.95
CA GLU A 100 8.17 -35.43 24.38
C GLU A 100 7.52 -34.17 24.96
N ARG A 101 8.19 -33.49 25.90
CA ARG A 101 7.70 -32.22 26.46
C ARG A 101 7.52 -31.16 25.39
N LEU A 102 8.41 -31.10 24.40
CA LEU A 102 8.33 -30.14 23.30
C LEU A 102 7.09 -30.34 22.42
N LEU A 103 6.71 -31.60 22.15
CA LEU A 103 5.47 -31.91 21.43
C LEU A 103 4.23 -31.67 22.32
N ASP A 104 4.27 -32.07 23.59
CA ASP A 104 3.16 -31.90 24.53
C ASP A 104 2.89 -30.40 24.83
N ASP A 105 3.93 -29.57 24.95
CA ASP A 105 3.83 -28.13 25.17
C ASP A 105 3.36 -27.36 23.92
N GLU A 106 3.49 -27.93 22.72
CA GLU A 106 2.88 -27.40 21.48
C GLU A 106 1.45 -27.92 21.26
N GLU A 107 1.08 -29.06 21.85
CA GLU A 107 -0.27 -29.64 21.80
C GLU A 107 -1.20 -29.07 22.89
N ARG A 108 -0.65 -28.73 24.06
CA ARG A 108 -1.35 -27.99 25.10
C ARG A 108 -1.36 -26.51 24.73
N ASP A 109 -2.52 -26.01 24.34
CA ASP A 109 -2.80 -24.58 24.15
C ASP A 109 -2.84 -23.84 25.51
N ASP A 110 -1.85 -24.09 26.39
CA ASP A 110 -1.56 -23.31 27.59
C ASP A 110 -0.91 -21.99 27.16
N ALA A 111 -1.66 -21.25 26.33
CA ALA A 111 -1.24 -19.96 25.87
C ALA A 111 -1.26 -19.01 27.06
N GLN A 112 -0.06 -18.57 27.47
CA GLN A 112 0.09 -17.59 28.53
C GLN A 112 -0.70 -16.32 28.12
N LEU A 113 -1.83 -16.11 28.79
CA LEU A 113 -2.72 -14.98 28.51
C LEU A 113 -2.05 -13.69 28.98
N LYS A 114 -2.05 -12.68 28.12
CA LYS A 114 -1.63 -11.32 28.42
C LYS A 114 -2.83 -10.39 28.36
N SER A 115 -2.85 -9.38 29.21
CA SER A 115 -3.82 -8.30 29.10
C SER A 115 -3.36 -7.27 28.07
N GLY A 116 -4.29 -6.76 27.27
CA GLY A 116 -4.11 -5.60 26.42
C GLY A 116 -5.41 -4.82 26.25
N TYR A 117 -5.41 -3.94 25.28
CA TYR A 117 -6.47 -2.97 25.04
C TYR A 117 -6.84 -2.93 23.57
N LEU A 118 -8.14 -3.05 23.31
CA LEU A 118 -8.75 -2.80 22.00
C LEU A 118 -9.42 -1.45 22.02
N LEU A 119 -9.35 -0.76 20.88
CA LEU A 119 -9.95 0.56 20.71
C LEU A 119 -11.16 0.43 19.79
N GLN A 120 -12.29 0.96 20.23
CA GLN A 120 -13.51 1.07 19.45
C GLN A 120 -13.73 2.53 19.11
N ASP A 121 -13.93 2.83 17.84
CA ASP A 121 -14.24 4.18 17.35
C ASP A 121 -15.58 4.65 17.93
N ALA A 122 -15.58 5.79 18.61
CA ALA A 122 -16.80 6.34 19.21
C ALA A 122 -17.72 7.04 18.20
N LEU A 123 -17.29 7.19 16.94
CA LEU A 123 -18.10 7.76 15.86
C LEU A 123 -18.91 6.68 15.15
N THR A 124 -18.24 5.59 14.76
CA THR A 124 -18.85 4.49 14.00
C THR A 124 -19.31 3.33 14.87
N GLY A 125 -18.62 3.08 16.00
CA GLY A 125 -18.76 1.86 16.81
C GLY A 125 -17.90 0.69 16.34
N GLN A 126 -17.10 0.85 15.29
CA GLN A 126 -16.22 -0.20 14.78
C GLN A 126 -14.94 -0.32 15.61
N PHE A 127 -14.37 -1.52 15.70
CA PHE A 127 -13.07 -1.70 16.31
C PHE A 127 -11.96 -1.27 15.37
N TRP A 128 -10.97 -0.55 15.92
CA TRP A 128 -9.73 -0.31 15.22
C TRP A 128 -8.99 -1.63 15.05
N PRO A 129 -8.35 -1.88 13.89
CA PRO A 129 -7.57 -3.09 13.64
C PRO A 129 -6.20 -3.04 14.36
N ARG A 130 -6.21 -2.64 15.64
CA ARG A 130 -5.02 -2.30 16.42
C ARG A 130 -5.22 -2.80 17.86
N LEU A 131 -4.33 -3.67 18.31
CA LEU A 131 -4.30 -4.19 19.66
C LEU A 131 -3.06 -3.66 20.38
N VAL A 132 -3.28 -3.06 21.54
CA VAL A 132 -2.24 -2.34 22.26
C VAL A 132 -1.95 -3.04 23.58
N PRO A 133 -0.68 -3.38 23.89
CA PRO A 133 -0.35 -4.02 25.16
C PRO A 133 -0.49 -3.07 26.35
N GLN A 134 -0.23 -1.76 26.16
CA GLN A 134 -0.21 -0.76 27.21
C GLN A 134 -0.74 0.59 26.69
N LEU A 135 -1.50 1.31 27.51
CA LEU A 135 -1.99 2.64 27.18
C LEU A 135 -0.87 3.66 27.38
N ASN A 136 -0.54 4.39 26.32
CA ASN A 136 0.46 5.45 26.37
C ASN A 136 -0.24 6.79 26.64
N LEU A 137 -0.23 7.21 27.90
CA LEU A 137 -0.89 8.41 28.36
C LEU A 137 -0.21 9.68 27.83
N LEU A 138 -1.04 10.64 27.42
CA LEU A 138 -0.62 11.97 26.99
C LEU A 138 -1.16 13.01 27.99
N GLU A 139 -0.27 13.62 28.75
CA GLU A 139 -0.65 14.59 29.78
C GLU A 139 -0.83 16.00 29.18
N PRO A 140 -2.01 16.63 29.37
CA PRO A 140 -2.21 18.03 28.99
C PRO A 140 -1.44 18.97 29.91
N GLN A 141 -1.09 20.16 29.42
CA GLN A 141 -0.46 21.19 30.25
C GLN A 141 -1.38 21.69 31.37
N ASP A 142 -2.66 21.86 31.03
CA ASP A 142 -3.72 22.19 31.98
C ASP A 142 -4.77 21.08 31.95
N PRO A 143 -4.87 20.26 33.02
CA PRO A 143 -5.86 19.18 33.13
C PRO A 143 -7.31 19.66 33.12
N LEU A 144 -7.56 20.94 33.45
CA LEU A 144 -8.91 21.52 33.52
C LEU A 144 -9.30 22.22 32.21
N ALA A 145 -8.38 22.36 31.26
CA ALA A 145 -8.65 23.03 30.00
C ALA A 145 -9.67 22.23 29.17
N ARG A 146 -10.74 22.91 28.73
CA ARG A 146 -11.74 22.34 27.82
C ARG A 146 -11.15 21.90 26.48
N PHE A 147 -10.12 22.61 26.01
CA PHE A 147 -9.37 22.29 24.80
C PHE A 147 -7.90 22.12 25.20
N PRO A 148 -7.42 20.88 25.35
CA PRO A 148 -6.11 20.61 25.93
C PRO A 148 -4.98 21.02 24.99
N GLU A 149 -3.87 21.45 25.57
CA GLU A 149 -2.61 21.70 24.88
C GLU A 149 -1.55 20.74 25.41
N PHE A 150 -0.71 20.24 24.52
CA PHE A 150 0.29 19.23 24.85
C PHE A 150 1.69 19.71 24.51
N LEU A 151 2.65 19.38 25.37
CA LEU A 151 4.08 19.56 25.08
C LEU A 151 4.55 18.44 24.16
N VAL A 152 5.07 18.83 23.00
CA VAL A 152 5.57 17.92 21.98
C VAL A 152 7.02 17.56 22.25
N ASP A 153 7.84 18.57 22.54
CA ASP A 153 9.23 18.42 22.87
C ASP A 153 9.58 19.36 24.03
N ARG A 154 10.06 18.76 25.13
CA ARG A 154 10.45 19.47 26.35
C ARG A 154 11.69 20.36 26.14
N LYS A 155 12.53 20.07 25.14
CA LYS A 155 13.77 20.83 24.87
C LYS A 155 13.51 22.09 24.08
N THR A 156 12.57 22.05 23.12
CA THR A 156 12.23 23.20 22.27
C THR A 156 11.06 24.02 22.83
N GLY A 157 10.29 23.46 23.78
CA GLY A 157 9.09 24.09 24.32
C GLY A 157 7.92 24.12 23.33
N GLN A 158 8.03 23.39 22.21
CA GLN A 158 7.00 23.38 21.18
C GLN A 158 5.73 22.69 21.70
N THR A 159 4.59 23.36 21.50
CA THR A 159 3.29 22.88 21.92
C THR A 159 2.41 22.55 20.72
N ILE A 160 1.46 21.65 20.92
CA ILE A 160 0.38 21.39 19.97
C ILE A 160 -0.96 21.61 20.64
N ARG A 161 -1.91 22.10 19.85
CA ARG A 161 -3.30 22.30 20.25
C ARG A 161 -4.19 21.44 19.35
N PRO A 162 -4.41 20.16 19.62
CA PRO A 162 -5.19 19.32 18.73
C PRO A 162 -6.64 19.80 18.54
N TYR A 163 -7.25 19.51 17.40
CA TYR A 163 -8.69 19.69 17.23
C TYR A 163 -9.45 18.55 17.91
N MET A 164 -10.48 18.86 18.68
CA MET A 164 -11.28 17.86 19.38
C MET A 164 -12.45 17.42 18.51
N ILE A 165 -12.41 16.19 17.98
CA ILE A 165 -13.51 15.67 17.15
C ILE A 165 -14.73 15.38 18.05
N THR A 166 -15.90 15.86 17.66
CA THR A 166 -17.15 15.64 18.40
C THR A 166 -17.53 14.16 18.35
N SER A 167 -17.81 13.52 19.50
CA SER A 167 -18.32 12.14 19.52
C SER A 167 -19.76 12.08 19.01
N GLY A 168 -20.08 11.09 18.17
CA GLY A 168 -21.29 11.12 17.32
C GLY A 168 -22.46 10.24 17.74
N LYS A 169 -22.35 9.33 18.72
CA LYS A 169 -23.44 8.39 19.03
C LYS A 169 -23.57 8.09 20.53
N LEU A 170 -24.83 8.02 20.98
CA LEU A 170 -25.22 7.64 22.35
C LEU A 170 -25.34 6.12 22.54
N ASP A 171 -25.32 5.33 21.47
CA ASP A 171 -25.45 3.87 21.52
C ASP A 171 -24.48 3.18 20.57
N LEU A 172 -23.32 2.76 21.10
CA LEU A 172 -22.33 1.99 20.35
C LEU A 172 -22.62 0.48 20.51
N GLN A 173 -22.47 -0.27 19.43
CA GLN A 173 -22.70 -1.71 19.45
C GLN A 173 -21.79 -2.39 20.49
N PRO A 174 -22.32 -3.37 21.25
CA PRO A 174 -21.52 -4.13 22.19
C PRO A 174 -20.45 -4.94 21.46
N LEU A 175 -19.44 -5.36 22.24
CA LEU A 175 -18.36 -6.23 21.81
C LEU A 175 -18.92 -7.53 21.21
N ASP A 176 -18.88 -7.66 19.88
CA ASP A 176 -19.21 -8.91 19.19
C ASP A 176 -17.93 -9.68 18.85
N HIS A 177 -17.93 -10.99 19.09
CA HIS A 177 -16.80 -11.87 18.83
C HIS A 177 -16.40 -11.88 17.35
N GLU A 178 -17.36 -11.73 16.43
CA GLU A 178 -17.08 -11.68 15.00
C GLU A 178 -16.32 -10.40 14.62
N SER A 179 -16.80 -9.24 15.07
CA SER A 179 -16.15 -7.93 14.87
C SER A 179 -14.71 -7.91 15.40
N LEU A 180 -14.49 -8.53 16.57
CA LEU A 180 -13.15 -8.69 17.15
C LEU A 180 -12.24 -9.57 16.31
N THR A 181 -12.77 -10.67 15.78
CA THR A 181 -12.01 -11.61 14.95
C THR A 181 -11.56 -10.96 13.64
N LEU A 182 -12.43 -10.13 13.03
CA LEU A 182 -12.12 -9.36 11.83
C LEU A 182 -11.02 -8.33 12.08
N ALA A 183 -11.20 -7.45 13.09
CA ALA A 183 -10.20 -6.44 13.44
C ALA A 183 -8.82 -7.05 13.74
N TYR A 184 -8.81 -8.24 14.33
CA TYR A 184 -7.58 -8.98 14.59
C TYR A 184 -6.94 -9.60 13.36
N ARG A 185 -7.75 -10.18 12.47
CA ARG A 185 -7.25 -10.69 11.19
C ARG A 185 -6.53 -9.57 10.44
N ASP A 186 -7.16 -8.40 10.35
CA ASP A 186 -6.59 -7.22 9.70
C ASP A 186 -5.30 -6.77 10.39
N TYR A 187 -5.29 -6.71 11.74
CA TYR A 187 -4.07 -6.44 12.50
C TYR A 187 -2.93 -7.40 12.16
N ARG A 188 -3.20 -8.71 12.08
CA ARG A 188 -2.17 -9.71 11.76
C ARG A 188 -1.63 -9.56 10.35
N GLU A 189 -2.52 -9.29 9.39
CA GLU A 189 -2.15 -9.08 7.99
C GLU A 189 -1.27 -7.83 7.87
N ASP A 190 -1.67 -6.72 8.49
CA ASP A 190 -0.91 -5.47 8.60
C ASP A 190 0.47 -5.69 9.23
N TYR A 191 0.49 -6.36 10.38
CA TYR A 191 1.73 -6.65 11.11
C TYR A 191 2.68 -7.51 10.29
N ARG A 192 2.17 -8.56 9.61
CA ARG A 192 2.98 -9.41 8.72
C ARG A 192 3.53 -8.63 7.52
N ALA A 193 2.71 -7.78 6.91
CA ALA A 193 3.13 -6.94 5.79
C ALA A 193 4.23 -5.95 6.23
N SER A 194 4.07 -5.31 7.39
CA SER A 194 5.07 -4.40 7.96
C SER A 194 6.42 -5.10 8.23
N GLN A 195 6.40 -6.33 8.75
CA GLN A 195 7.61 -7.14 8.96
C GLN A 195 8.35 -7.48 7.66
N GLN A 196 7.63 -7.71 6.55
CA GLN A 196 8.24 -8.00 5.25
C GLN A 196 8.90 -6.76 4.61
N LEU A 197 8.45 -5.56 4.97
CA LEU A 197 8.92 -4.28 4.42
C LEU A 197 10.12 -3.69 5.18
N GLY A 198 10.60 -4.33 6.26
CA GLY A 198 11.88 -3.99 6.90
C GLY A 198 11.86 -2.78 7.85
N HIS A 199 10.71 -2.34 8.36
CA HIS A 199 10.65 -1.34 9.43
C HIS A 199 11.13 -1.93 10.77
N GLY A 200 12.45 -2.00 10.93
CA GLY A 200 13.10 -2.33 12.18
C GLY A 200 13.26 -1.10 13.08
N SER A 201 12.34 -0.90 14.01
CA SER A 201 12.66 -0.34 15.33
C SER A 201 11.53 -0.63 16.32
N GLN A 202 11.86 -1.41 17.35
CA GLN A 202 10.99 -1.94 18.43
C GLN A 202 9.95 -2.99 18.01
N GLN A 203 10.37 -4.25 18.14
CA GLN A 203 9.57 -5.45 17.94
C GLN A 203 8.35 -5.47 18.88
N SER A 204 7.16 -5.07 18.41
CA SER A 204 5.90 -5.44 19.04
C SER A 204 5.72 -6.94 18.83
N LYS A 205 5.53 -7.74 19.87
CA LYS A 205 5.38 -9.21 19.73
C LYS A 205 4.08 -9.52 18.98
N GLN A 206 4.11 -10.53 18.10
CA GLN A 206 2.89 -11.06 17.49
C GLN A 206 1.92 -11.49 18.60
N ILE A 207 0.69 -11.03 18.51
CA ILE A 207 -0.37 -11.35 19.45
C ILE A 207 -1.26 -12.43 18.83
N SER A 208 -1.65 -13.47 19.58
CA SER A 208 -2.70 -14.43 19.22
C SER A 208 -4.01 -14.00 19.90
N LEU A 209 -5.20 -14.23 19.32
CA LEU A 209 -6.49 -13.90 19.95
C LEU A 209 -7.43 -15.11 20.15
N HIS A 210 -6.94 -16.35 20.07
CA HIS A 210 -7.77 -17.50 20.45
C HIS A 210 -8.18 -17.38 21.93
N GLY A 211 -9.46 -17.15 22.21
CA GLY A 211 -9.97 -17.02 23.58
C GLY A 211 -9.89 -15.61 24.18
N VAL A 212 -10.12 -14.54 23.40
CA VAL A 212 -10.25 -13.20 23.96
C VAL A 212 -11.40 -13.12 24.95
N GLN A 213 -11.06 -12.92 26.22
CA GLN A 213 -12.02 -12.70 27.29
C GLN A 213 -11.97 -11.24 27.72
N ARG A 214 -13.14 -10.63 27.81
CA ARG A 214 -13.31 -9.28 28.34
C ARG A 214 -13.00 -9.31 29.84
N LEU A 215 -12.18 -8.38 30.30
CA LEU A 215 -11.85 -8.26 31.72
C LEU A 215 -12.78 -7.29 32.46
N ASP A 216 -13.18 -6.20 31.79
CA ASP A 216 -13.93 -5.11 32.43
C ASP A 216 -15.37 -5.03 31.89
N ASP A 217 -16.35 -4.88 32.78
CA ASP A 217 -17.79 -4.84 32.45
C ASP A 217 -18.20 -3.60 31.66
N ALA A 218 -17.42 -2.51 31.69
CA ALA A 218 -17.65 -1.28 30.94
C ALA A 218 -16.34 -0.75 30.30
N PRO A 219 -16.36 -0.29 29.03
CA PRO A 219 -15.19 0.31 28.42
C PRO A 219 -14.91 1.71 28.97
N GLN A 220 -13.64 2.12 28.95
CA GLN A 220 -13.20 3.45 29.35
C GLN A 220 -13.16 4.39 28.15
N SER A 221 -13.73 5.60 28.26
CA SER A 221 -13.63 6.60 27.20
C SER A 221 -12.26 7.28 27.21
N ALA A 222 -11.66 7.46 26.03
CA ALA A 222 -10.39 8.14 25.84
C ALA A 222 -10.35 8.89 24.50
N ARG A 223 -9.39 9.81 24.34
CA ARG A 223 -9.11 10.47 23.07
C ARG A 223 -7.71 10.14 22.59
N VAL A 224 -7.61 9.58 21.39
CA VAL A 224 -6.32 9.25 20.77
C VAL A 224 -5.85 10.40 19.90
N LEU A 225 -4.61 10.82 20.05
CA LEU A 225 -3.97 11.76 19.13
C LEU A 225 -3.76 11.10 17.77
N VAL A 226 -4.37 11.67 16.74
CA VAL A 226 -4.23 11.25 15.34
C VAL A 226 -3.74 12.44 14.52
N TRP A 227 -2.88 12.20 13.54
CA TRP A 227 -2.41 13.24 12.62
C TRP A 227 -3.14 13.13 11.29
N LEU A 228 -3.69 14.25 10.84
CA LEU A 228 -4.26 14.40 9.51
C LEU A 228 -3.26 15.11 8.61
N THR A 229 -3.08 14.61 7.40
CA THR A 229 -2.22 15.18 6.37
C THR A 229 -3.00 15.37 5.08
N ALA A 230 -2.46 16.13 4.13
CA ALA A 230 -2.95 16.04 2.75
C ALA A 230 -2.85 14.58 2.28
N ASP A 231 -3.81 14.14 1.47
CA ASP A 231 -3.72 12.84 0.82
C ASP A 231 -2.86 12.94 -0.44
N ASP A 232 -1.55 12.78 -0.27
CA ASP A 232 -0.58 12.94 -1.37
C ASP A 232 -0.62 11.78 -2.40
N HIS A 233 -1.23 10.64 -2.05
CA HIS A 233 -1.16 9.39 -2.85
C HIS A 233 -2.51 8.78 -3.21
N GLY A 234 -3.61 9.27 -2.64
CA GLY A 234 -4.95 8.76 -2.88
C GLY A 234 -5.82 9.72 -3.70
N SER A 235 -7.10 9.37 -3.80
CA SER A 235 -8.12 10.15 -4.49
C SER A 235 -8.76 11.23 -3.62
N ASP A 236 -8.48 11.26 -2.32
CA ASP A 236 -9.11 12.17 -1.37
C ASP A 236 -8.26 13.44 -1.16
N LEU A 237 -8.77 14.40 -0.38
CA LEU A 237 -8.05 15.64 -0.06
C LEU A 237 -7.14 15.50 1.17
N TRP A 238 -7.58 14.70 2.15
CA TRP A 238 -6.82 14.44 3.38
C TRP A 238 -6.79 12.96 3.68
N SER A 239 -5.78 12.55 4.44
CA SER A 239 -5.66 11.21 4.96
C SER A 239 -5.30 11.24 6.45
N ALA A 240 -5.80 10.25 7.19
CA ALA A 240 -5.38 10.02 8.57
C ALA A 240 -4.13 9.13 8.59
N LYS A 241 -3.09 9.52 9.32
CA LYS A 241 -1.93 8.65 9.59
C LYS A 241 -2.29 7.52 10.54
N ASP A 242 -1.57 6.40 10.46
CA ASP A 242 -1.65 5.33 11.46
C ASP A 242 -1.07 5.80 12.80
N PRO A 243 -1.88 5.96 13.86
CA PRO A 243 -1.36 6.40 15.15
C PRO A 243 -0.43 5.34 15.80
N PHE A 244 -0.41 4.10 15.30
CA PHE A 244 0.45 3.01 15.81
C PHE A 244 1.65 2.74 14.92
N GLU A 245 1.85 3.53 13.85
CA GLU A 245 2.99 3.44 12.93
C GLU A 245 3.20 2.06 12.27
N LEU A 246 2.14 1.23 12.17
CA LEU A 246 2.20 -0.05 11.44
C LEU A 246 2.07 0.15 9.93
N ARG A 247 1.28 1.15 9.52
CA ARG A 247 1.11 1.61 8.13
C ARG A 247 1.36 3.11 8.04
N GLU A 248 1.47 3.63 6.83
CA GLU A 248 1.54 5.08 6.60
C GLU A 248 0.18 5.76 6.82
N LYS A 249 -0.91 5.13 6.37
CA LYS A 249 -2.28 5.65 6.43
C LYS A 249 -3.21 4.69 7.18
N SER A 250 -4.12 5.28 7.95
CA SER A 250 -5.24 4.61 8.62
C SER A 250 -6.43 4.47 7.69
N TRP A 251 -6.42 3.46 6.83
CA TRP A 251 -7.53 3.21 5.90
C TRP A 251 -8.89 3.07 6.62
N TRP A 252 -8.90 2.51 7.84
CA TRP A 252 -10.10 2.32 8.66
C TRP A 252 -10.66 3.62 9.26
N LEU A 253 -9.93 4.73 9.18
CA LEU A 253 -10.41 6.05 9.65
C LEU A 253 -10.87 6.95 8.51
N GLN A 254 -10.64 6.56 7.25
CA GLN A 254 -10.79 7.46 6.10
C GLN A 254 -12.26 7.87 5.89
N ASP A 255 -13.17 6.92 5.81
CA ASP A 255 -14.60 7.21 5.62
C ASP A 255 -15.18 7.99 6.80
N THR A 256 -14.80 7.62 8.02
CA THR A 256 -15.23 8.32 9.24
C THR A 256 -14.69 9.75 9.30
N LEU A 257 -13.47 9.98 8.81
CA LEU A 257 -12.88 11.31 8.73
C LEU A 257 -13.71 12.20 7.80
N LEU A 258 -14.09 11.69 6.63
CA LEU A 258 -14.93 12.43 5.69
C LEU A 258 -16.28 12.80 6.31
N GLN A 259 -16.94 11.85 6.98
CA GLN A 259 -18.18 12.11 7.71
C GLN A 259 -18.02 13.15 8.83
N ALA A 260 -16.90 13.10 9.57
CA ALA A 260 -16.61 14.08 10.61
C ALA A 260 -16.38 15.49 10.04
N ILE A 261 -15.75 15.61 8.87
CA ILE A 261 -15.53 16.87 8.16
C ILE A 261 -16.85 17.44 7.65
N GLU A 262 -17.71 16.59 7.06
CA GLU A 262 -19.04 16.97 6.59
C GLU A 262 -19.92 17.52 7.72
N GLY A 263 -19.83 16.92 8.92
CA GLY A 263 -20.58 17.32 10.10
C GLY A 263 -20.00 18.52 10.87
N ASP A 264 -18.75 18.94 10.60
CA ASP A 264 -18.04 19.96 11.38
C ASP A 264 -17.26 20.95 10.51
N ALA A 265 -17.90 22.10 10.23
CA ALA A 265 -17.29 23.17 9.45
C ALA A 265 -16.00 23.75 10.07
N ARG A 266 -15.83 23.68 11.39
CA ARG A 266 -14.62 24.20 12.06
C ARG A 266 -13.44 23.25 11.87
N LEU A 267 -13.70 21.94 11.83
CA LEU A 267 -12.69 20.95 11.47
C LEU A 267 -12.21 21.20 10.03
N LEU A 268 -13.14 21.44 9.09
CA LEU A 268 -12.81 21.72 7.70
C LEU A 268 -11.89 22.94 7.53
N VAL A 269 -12.25 24.09 8.13
CA VAL A 269 -11.42 25.31 8.10
C VAL A 269 -10.00 25.06 8.62
N ARG A 270 -9.86 24.15 9.58
CA ARG A 270 -8.55 23.79 10.14
C ARG A 270 -7.72 22.91 9.21
N LEU A 271 -8.36 22.16 8.32
CA LEU A 271 -7.71 21.25 7.38
C LEU A 271 -7.42 21.90 6.01
N GLU A 272 -8.14 22.96 5.64
CA GLU A 272 -7.92 23.74 4.41
C GLU A 272 -6.45 24.09 4.12
N PRO A 273 -5.64 24.58 5.10
CA PRO A 273 -4.24 24.93 4.86
C PRO A 273 -3.34 23.75 4.46
N LEU A 274 -3.80 22.51 4.65
CA LEU A 274 -3.06 21.31 4.23
C LEU A 274 -3.11 21.08 2.72
N VAL A 275 -4.18 21.51 2.04
CA VAL A 275 -4.45 21.22 0.60
C VAL A 275 -4.00 22.38 -0.30
N GLY A 276 -3.74 23.55 0.25
CA GLY A 276 -3.12 24.68 -0.46
C GLY A 276 -4.06 25.50 -1.36
N VAL A 277 -5.35 25.15 -1.45
CA VAL A 277 -6.34 25.92 -2.22
C VAL A 277 -7.33 26.61 -1.28
N PRO A 278 -7.56 27.94 -1.40
CA PRO A 278 -8.51 28.65 -0.56
C PRO A 278 -9.96 28.32 -0.96
N ARG A 279 -10.83 28.13 0.05
CA ARG A 279 -12.28 27.98 -0.12
C ARG A 279 -12.95 29.36 -0.14
N ALA A 280 -13.98 29.54 -0.96
CA ALA A 280 -14.80 30.75 -0.92
C ALA A 280 -15.77 30.74 0.28
N ASP A 281 -16.01 31.91 0.89
CA ASP A 281 -16.71 32.06 2.19
C ASP A 281 -18.10 31.40 2.29
N ASN A 282 -18.78 31.14 1.17
CA ASN A 282 -20.16 30.58 1.12
C ASN A 282 -20.26 29.17 0.50
N GLN A 283 -19.13 28.52 0.20
CA GLN A 283 -19.13 27.22 -0.48
C GLN A 283 -19.25 26.08 0.53
N THR A 284 -20.06 25.04 0.31
CA THR A 284 -20.09 23.84 1.18
C THR A 284 -18.87 22.92 0.94
N PHE A 285 -18.62 21.96 1.84
CA PHE A 285 -17.52 20.99 1.69
C PHE A 285 -17.59 20.23 0.35
N GLU A 286 -18.74 19.63 0.05
CA GLU A 286 -18.94 18.91 -1.22
C GLU A 286 -18.76 19.83 -2.41
N GLN A 287 -19.31 21.04 -2.38
CA GLN A 287 -19.14 22.02 -3.46
C GLN A 287 -17.69 22.48 -3.62
N TRP A 288 -16.91 22.52 -2.54
CA TRP A 288 -15.50 22.92 -2.58
C TRP A 288 -14.62 21.78 -3.09
N ARG A 289 -14.86 20.54 -2.64
CA ARG A 289 -14.24 19.34 -3.19
C ARG A 289 -14.56 19.19 -4.68
N ASP A 290 -15.83 19.35 -5.04
CA ASP A 290 -16.28 19.38 -6.43
C ASP A 290 -15.67 20.53 -7.20
N ALA A 291 -15.52 21.72 -6.62
CA ALA A 291 -14.91 22.86 -7.31
C ALA A 291 -13.41 22.68 -7.51
N LEU A 292 -12.72 22.02 -6.58
CA LEU A 292 -11.32 21.67 -6.72
C LEU A 292 -11.14 20.66 -7.86
N HIS A 293 -11.94 19.59 -7.86
CA HIS A 293 -12.01 18.67 -8.98
C HIS A 293 -12.42 19.37 -10.27
N LYS A 294 -13.45 20.22 -10.26
CA LYS A 294 -13.93 20.99 -11.41
C LYS A 294 -12.91 22.02 -11.87
N GLN A 295 -12.06 22.59 -11.02
CA GLN A 295 -11.02 23.54 -11.42
C GLN A 295 -9.91 22.81 -12.18
N THR A 296 -9.45 21.66 -11.66
CA THR A 296 -8.52 20.81 -12.40
C THR A 296 -9.18 20.24 -13.66
N GLU A 297 -10.44 19.81 -13.61
CA GLU A 297 -11.19 19.37 -14.78
C GLU A 297 -11.44 20.50 -15.78
N LEU A 298 -11.67 21.75 -15.34
CA LEU A 298 -11.84 22.91 -16.22
C LEU A 298 -10.51 23.28 -16.87
N GLN A 299 -9.39 23.21 -16.14
CA GLN A 299 -8.06 23.32 -16.73
C GLN A 299 -7.82 22.21 -17.78
N VAL A 300 -8.26 20.98 -17.50
CA VAL A 300 -8.21 19.87 -18.45
C VAL A 300 -9.15 20.10 -19.63
N LEU A 301 -10.36 20.61 -19.44
CA LEU A 301 -11.32 20.92 -20.49
C LEU A 301 -10.81 22.07 -21.38
N MET A 302 -10.12 23.05 -20.80
CA MET A 302 -9.55 24.17 -21.54
C MET A 302 -8.29 23.77 -22.31
N ALA A 303 -7.37 23.00 -21.70
CA ALA A 303 -6.11 22.62 -22.31
C ALA A 303 -6.21 21.35 -23.17
N PHE A 304 -7.13 20.44 -22.84
CA PHE A 304 -7.29 19.10 -23.43
C PHE A 304 -8.78 18.72 -23.64
N PRO A 305 -9.58 19.51 -24.36
CA PRO A 305 -11.03 19.30 -24.52
C PRO A 305 -11.41 17.94 -25.13
N TRP A 306 -10.51 17.35 -25.92
CA TRP A 306 -10.70 16.06 -26.60
C TRP A 306 -10.70 14.86 -25.64
N VAL A 307 -10.20 15.03 -24.41
CA VAL A 307 -10.07 13.95 -23.42
C VAL A 307 -11.43 13.54 -22.82
N GLU A 308 -12.48 14.36 -22.95
CA GLU A 308 -13.83 14.01 -22.48
C GLU A 308 -14.37 12.70 -23.05
N ARG A 309 -13.94 12.34 -24.27
CA ARG A 309 -14.32 11.07 -24.91
C ARG A 309 -13.57 9.85 -24.34
N GLN A 310 -12.56 10.08 -23.51
CA GLN A 310 -11.63 9.08 -23.00
C GLN A 310 -11.49 9.19 -21.47
N PRO A 311 -12.46 8.68 -20.68
CA PRO A 311 -12.53 8.90 -19.23
C PRO A 311 -11.32 8.35 -18.46
N ASP A 312 -10.76 7.22 -18.90
CA ASP A 312 -9.56 6.64 -18.26
C ASP A 312 -8.32 7.52 -18.48
N ILE A 313 -8.18 8.13 -19.67
CA ILE A 313 -7.10 9.09 -19.97
C ILE A 313 -7.33 10.36 -19.15
N LYS A 314 -8.57 10.85 -19.08
CA LYS A 314 -8.97 12.03 -18.28
C LYS A 314 -8.49 11.89 -16.84
N ARG A 315 -8.78 10.74 -16.23
CA ARG A 315 -8.45 10.46 -14.83
C ARG A 315 -6.95 10.61 -14.55
N HIS A 316 -6.10 9.99 -15.36
CA HIS A 316 -4.65 10.07 -15.15
C HIS A 316 -4.08 11.44 -15.51
N LEU A 317 -4.66 12.13 -16.49
CA LEU A 317 -4.24 13.48 -16.87
C LEU A 317 -4.53 14.49 -15.76
N VAL A 318 -5.74 14.45 -15.16
CA VAL A 318 -6.11 15.24 -13.97
C VAL A 318 -5.11 14.98 -12.83
N ALA A 319 -4.87 13.71 -12.51
CA ALA A 319 -3.96 13.31 -11.44
C ALA A 319 -2.51 13.80 -11.68
N LEU A 320 -2.08 13.89 -12.93
CA LEU A 320 -0.75 14.35 -13.30
C LEU A 320 -0.60 15.88 -13.20
N LEU A 321 -1.63 16.65 -13.59
CA LEU A 321 -1.63 18.11 -13.48
C LEU A 321 -1.59 18.58 -12.03
N VAL A 322 -2.32 17.91 -11.13
CA VAL A 322 -2.26 18.20 -9.69
C VAL A 322 -0.82 18.04 -9.17
N ARG A 323 -0.13 16.98 -9.58
CA ARG A 323 1.27 16.73 -9.18
C ARG A 323 2.22 17.75 -9.78
N GLN A 324 2.00 18.15 -11.03
CA GLN A 324 2.77 19.22 -11.66
C GLN A 324 2.72 20.52 -10.84
N GLU A 325 1.51 20.90 -10.41
CA GLU A 325 1.30 22.10 -9.60
C GLU A 325 2.02 21.99 -8.24
N LYS A 326 1.93 20.84 -7.57
CA LYS A 326 2.64 20.60 -6.30
C LYS A 326 4.17 20.74 -6.44
N LEU A 327 4.74 20.13 -7.48
CA LEU A 327 6.19 20.21 -7.75
C LEU A 327 6.60 21.67 -8.07
N GLN A 328 5.78 22.42 -8.80
CA GLN A 328 6.02 23.84 -9.08
C GLN A 328 5.91 24.72 -7.83
N GLN A 329 5.06 24.34 -6.88
CA GLN A 329 4.95 25.00 -5.56
C GLN A 329 6.09 24.62 -4.59
N GLY A 330 7.05 23.78 -5.04
CA GLY A 330 8.26 23.45 -4.29
C GLY A 330 8.18 22.15 -3.49
N ASP A 331 7.10 21.36 -3.62
CA ASP A 331 7.03 20.05 -3.00
C ASP A 331 8.00 19.08 -3.69
N SER A 332 9.12 18.78 -3.02
CA SER A 332 10.22 17.97 -3.57
C SER A 332 10.49 16.73 -2.74
N ARG A 333 9.46 16.25 -2.00
CA ARG A 333 9.56 15.01 -1.21
C ARG A 333 9.72 13.82 -2.14
N ASP A 334 10.62 12.88 -1.81
CA ASP A 334 10.89 11.68 -2.62
C ASP A 334 9.60 10.93 -3.02
N GLN A 335 8.65 10.88 -2.10
CA GLN A 335 7.34 10.25 -2.31
C GLN A 335 6.50 10.93 -3.40
N GLU A 336 6.52 12.26 -3.46
CA GLU A 336 5.80 13.03 -4.48
C GLU A 336 6.48 12.87 -5.85
N LEU A 337 7.81 12.81 -5.88
CA LEU A 337 8.58 12.49 -7.08
C LEU A 337 8.23 11.10 -7.61
N ASP A 338 8.19 10.08 -6.74
CA ASP A 338 7.80 8.72 -7.10
C ASP A 338 6.36 8.64 -7.60
N ALA A 339 5.43 9.34 -6.93
CA ALA A 339 4.03 9.39 -7.34
C ALA A 339 3.86 10.06 -8.71
N ALA A 340 4.59 11.15 -8.98
CA ALA A 340 4.61 11.82 -10.27
C ALA A 340 5.12 10.88 -11.38
N MET A 341 6.20 10.15 -11.14
CA MET A 341 6.73 9.17 -12.10
C MET A 341 5.75 8.02 -12.35
N MET A 342 5.08 7.54 -11.31
CA MET A 342 4.07 6.49 -11.42
C MET A 342 2.89 6.94 -12.27
N GLU A 343 2.35 8.14 -12.03
CA GLU A 343 1.22 8.66 -12.81
C GLU A 343 1.62 8.99 -14.25
N CYS A 344 2.85 9.45 -14.51
CA CYS A 344 3.36 9.57 -15.89
C CYS A 344 3.27 8.24 -16.64
N GLN A 345 3.76 7.16 -16.02
CA GLN A 345 3.75 5.84 -16.64
C GLN A 345 2.32 5.33 -16.85
N LYS A 346 1.43 5.49 -15.86
CA LYS A 346 0.03 5.07 -16.00
C LYS A 346 -0.69 5.80 -17.13
N LEU A 347 -0.48 7.11 -17.27
CA LEU A 347 -1.04 7.88 -18.38
C LEU A 347 -0.58 7.29 -19.73
N LEU A 348 0.72 7.07 -19.90
CA LEU A 348 1.29 6.50 -21.12
C LEU A 348 0.78 5.06 -21.38
N GLU A 349 0.65 4.23 -20.34
CA GLU A 349 0.09 2.88 -20.44
C GLU A 349 -1.36 2.93 -20.93
N VAL A 350 -2.21 3.79 -20.35
CA VAL A 350 -3.61 3.93 -20.77
C VAL A 350 -3.72 4.42 -22.22
N VAL A 351 -2.83 5.32 -22.67
CA VAL A 351 -2.77 5.70 -24.10
C VAL A 351 -2.45 4.50 -24.99
N MET A 352 -1.49 3.64 -24.59
CA MET A 352 -1.19 2.42 -25.36
C MET A 352 -2.35 1.42 -25.33
N GLN A 353 -3.03 1.26 -24.20
CA GLN A 353 -4.20 0.39 -24.07
C GLN A 353 -5.34 0.88 -24.98
N TRP A 354 -5.56 2.19 -25.04
CA TRP A 354 -6.50 2.82 -25.94
C TRP A 354 -6.13 2.57 -27.41
N LEU A 355 -4.85 2.72 -27.80
CA LEU A 355 -4.38 2.41 -29.15
C LEU A 355 -4.66 0.94 -29.52
N ILE A 356 -4.35 -0.01 -28.64
CA ILE A 356 -4.57 -1.45 -28.86
C ILE A 356 -6.06 -1.74 -29.04
N ARG A 357 -6.93 -1.12 -28.23
CA ARG A 357 -8.39 -1.30 -28.36
C ARG A 357 -8.95 -0.67 -29.62
N LYS A 358 -8.46 0.51 -30.00
CA LYS A 358 -8.92 1.22 -31.20
C LYS A 358 -8.41 0.58 -32.49
N TYR A 359 -7.21 0.03 -32.46
CA TYR A 359 -6.54 -0.61 -33.59
C TYR A 359 -6.07 -2.03 -33.21
N PRO A 360 -7.00 -2.99 -33.08
CA PRO A 360 -6.66 -4.33 -32.61
C PRO A 360 -5.77 -5.07 -33.62
N ALA A 361 -4.70 -5.68 -33.11
CA ALA A 361 -3.88 -6.60 -33.88
C ALA A 361 -4.60 -7.93 -34.09
N ASP A 362 -4.39 -8.57 -35.24
CA ASP A 362 -4.88 -9.93 -35.47
C ASP A 362 -3.94 -10.95 -34.82
N VAL A 363 -4.32 -11.35 -33.61
CA VAL A 363 -3.54 -12.28 -32.77
C VAL A 363 -3.25 -13.60 -33.48
N GLY A 364 -4.14 -14.04 -34.38
CA GLY A 364 -3.97 -15.27 -35.16
C GLY A 364 -2.85 -15.18 -36.20
N GLN A 365 -2.51 -13.96 -36.63
CA GLN A 365 -1.45 -13.67 -37.61
C GLN A 365 -0.13 -13.28 -36.95
N LEU A 366 -0.08 -13.19 -35.62
CA LEU A 366 1.14 -12.87 -34.90
C LEU A 366 2.10 -14.08 -34.87
N PRO A 367 3.42 -13.84 -34.99
CA PRO A 367 4.41 -14.90 -34.99
C PRO A 367 4.41 -15.63 -33.65
N LYS A 368 4.19 -16.95 -33.68
CA LYS A 368 4.32 -17.82 -32.51
C LYS A 368 5.77 -18.25 -32.38
N GLN A 369 6.45 -17.84 -31.31
CA GLN A 369 7.78 -18.33 -30.99
C GLN A 369 7.72 -19.38 -29.89
N GLN A 370 8.39 -20.51 -30.07
CA GLN A 370 8.55 -21.50 -28.99
C GLN A 370 9.67 -21.12 -28.00
N ARG A 371 10.61 -20.26 -28.42
CA ARG A 371 11.73 -19.79 -27.60
C ARG A 371 11.91 -18.29 -27.80
N PHE A 372 12.30 -17.61 -26.72
CA PHE A 372 12.59 -16.18 -26.75
C PHE A 372 13.77 -15.88 -27.68
N ASP A 373 13.52 -15.08 -28.72
CA ASP A 373 14.54 -14.64 -29.69
C ASP A 373 14.44 -13.13 -29.95
N PRO A 374 15.32 -12.32 -29.33
CA PRO A 374 15.38 -10.87 -29.54
C PRO A 374 15.67 -10.47 -30.99
N THR A 375 16.43 -11.27 -31.74
CA THR A 375 16.79 -10.95 -33.13
C THR A 375 15.56 -10.99 -34.02
N HIS A 376 14.70 -11.99 -33.80
CA HIS A 376 13.43 -12.10 -34.51
C HIS A 376 12.46 -10.97 -34.13
N ASN A 377 12.39 -10.58 -32.85
CA ASN A 377 11.59 -9.43 -32.44
C ASN A 377 12.06 -8.12 -33.08
N GLN A 378 13.37 -7.94 -33.21
CA GLN A 378 13.95 -6.81 -33.92
C GLN A 378 13.56 -6.82 -35.40
N GLN A 379 13.61 -7.97 -36.08
CA GLN A 379 13.16 -8.11 -37.47
C GLN A 379 11.68 -7.76 -37.64
N ILE A 380 10.81 -8.21 -36.73
CA ILE A 380 9.38 -7.87 -36.74
C ILE A 380 9.20 -6.35 -36.65
N LEU A 381 9.81 -5.72 -35.65
CA LEU A 381 9.68 -4.28 -35.41
C LEU A 381 10.24 -3.45 -36.56
N SER A 382 11.40 -3.83 -37.11
CA SER A 382 11.98 -3.17 -38.29
C SER A 382 11.10 -3.30 -39.53
N ALA A 383 10.41 -4.44 -39.70
CA ALA A 383 9.50 -4.66 -40.82
C ALA A 383 8.23 -3.77 -40.78
N LEU A 384 7.86 -3.25 -39.60
CA LEU A 384 6.73 -2.33 -39.48
C LEU A 384 7.01 -0.94 -40.08
N GLN A 385 8.29 -0.58 -40.24
CA GLN A 385 8.76 0.69 -40.83
C GLN A 385 8.10 1.93 -40.17
N LEU A 386 7.98 1.92 -38.85
CA LEU A 386 7.35 3.01 -38.11
C LEU A 386 8.32 4.19 -37.93
N PRO A 387 7.93 5.44 -38.24
CA PRO A 387 8.84 6.59 -38.25
C PRO A 387 9.55 6.88 -36.92
N ALA A 388 8.89 6.66 -35.79
CA ALA A 388 9.46 6.89 -34.46
C ALA A 388 10.27 5.71 -33.89
N PHE A 389 10.27 4.56 -34.57
CA PHE A 389 10.94 3.34 -34.09
C PHE A 389 12.39 3.33 -34.58
N THR A 390 13.22 4.15 -33.94
CA THR A 390 14.66 4.20 -34.21
C THR A 390 15.34 2.87 -33.85
N GLU A 391 16.56 2.64 -34.35
CA GLU A 391 17.30 1.40 -34.10
C GLU A 391 17.49 1.11 -32.60
N ASP A 392 17.75 2.14 -31.81
CA ASP A 392 17.90 2.02 -30.35
C ASP A 392 16.58 1.64 -29.67
N VAL A 393 15.46 2.25 -30.08
CA VAL A 393 14.12 1.94 -29.57
C VAL A 393 13.74 0.50 -29.91
N ILE A 394 13.97 0.09 -31.16
CA ILE A 394 13.72 -1.29 -31.60
C ILE A 394 14.55 -2.28 -30.78
N ARG A 395 15.85 -1.98 -30.56
CA ARG A 395 16.75 -2.83 -29.75
C ARG A 395 16.28 -2.98 -28.30
N LEU A 396 15.65 -1.95 -27.72
CA LEU A 396 15.10 -1.99 -26.36
C LEU A 396 13.78 -2.77 -26.29
N LEU A 397 12.90 -2.58 -27.27
CA LEU A 397 11.61 -3.28 -27.36
C LEU A 397 11.76 -4.75 -27.72
N SER A 398 12.78 -5.13 -28.51
CA SER A 398 13.00 -6.51 -28.93
C SER A 398 13.28 -7.47 -27.76
N ARG A 399 13.66 -6.93 -26.59
CA ARG A 399 13.88 -7.68 -25.35
C ARG A 399 12.59 -8.14 -24.66
N GLN A 400 11.42 -7.69 -25.11
CA GLN A 400 10.14 -8.13 -24.55
C GLN A 400 9.81 -9.56 -25.01
N LYS A 401 9.23 -10.38 -24.12
CA LYS A 401 8.81 -11.73 -24.47
C LYS A 401 7.62 -11.65 -25.43
N ILE A 402 7.67 -12.34 -26.58
CA ILE A 402 6.60 -12.25 -27.59
C ILE A 402 5.25 -12.73 -27.02
N ASP A 403 5.23 -13.73 -26.15
CA ASP A 403 4.02 -14.20 -25.48
C ASP A 403 3.35 -13.11 -24.63
N GLN A 404 4.15 -12.22 -24.05
CA GLN A 404 3.66 -11.07 -23.30
C GLN A 404 3.06 -10.04 -24.25
N VAL A 405 3.69 -9.79 -25.40
CA VAL A 405 3.17 -8.88 -26.44
C VAL A 405 1.84 -9.40 -27.01
N ILE A 406 1.78 -10.69 -27.35
CA ILE A 406 0.57 -11.37 -27.85
C ILE A 406 -0.57 -11.29 -26.82
N ARG A 407 -0.25 -11.49 -25.54
CA ARG A 407 -1.20 -11.34 -24.44
C ARG A 407 -1.68 -9.91 -24.33
N ALA A 408 -0.78 -8.93 -24.38
CA ALA A 408 -1.09 -7.51 -24.33
C ALA A 408 -2.00 -7.07 -25.50
N CYS A 409 -1.83 -7.63 -26.70
CA CYS A 409 -2.73 -7.41 -27.83
C CYS A 409 -4.18 -7.85 -27.53
N SER A 410 -4.36 -8.92 -26.74
CA SER A 410 -5.70 -9.46 -26.39
C SER A 410 -6.28 -8.83 -25.11
N LYS A 411 -5.42 -8.60 -24.12
CA LYS A 411 -5.73 -8.07 -22.79
C LYS A 411 -4.64 -7.07 -22.43
N PRO A 412 -4.84 -5.77 -22.69
CA PRO A 412 -3.78 -4.78 -22.56
C PRO A 412 -3.61 -4.41 -21.08
N SER A 413 -2.89 -5.24 -20.33
CA SER A 413 -2.64 -5.09 -18.88
C SER A 413 -1.18 -5.33 -18.48
N ASP A 414 -0.28 -5.32 -19.48
CA ASP A 414 1.15 -5.60 -19.31
C ASP A 414 1.96 -4.30 -19.17
N SER A 415 3.29 -4.42 -19.02
CA SER A 415 4.17 -3.26 -18.87
C SER A 415 4.12 -2.30 -20.07
N LEU A 416 4.40 -1.01 -19.83
CA LEU A 416 4.47 0.02 -20.87
C LEU A 416 5.25 -0.40 -22.14
N LYS A 417 6.39 -1.08 -21.99
CA LYS A 417 7.20 -1.55 -23.14
C LYS A 417 6.50 -2.64 -23.94
N ALA A 418 5.84 -3.58 -23.26
CA ALA A 418 5.05 -4.62 -23.91
C ALA A 418 3.80 -4.04 -24.59
N LEU A 419 3.14 -3.06 -23.97
CA LEU A 419 2.00 -2.33 -24.54
C LEU A 419 2.40 -1.53 -25.78
N LEU A 420 3.56 -0.85 -25.79
CA LEU A 420 4.03 -0.14 -26.97
C LEU A 420 4.30 -1.08 -28.15
N PHE A 421 4.91 -2.24 -27.90
CA PHE A 421 5.08 -3.26 -28.94
C PHE A 421 3.71 -3.79 -29.42
N ALA A 422 2.81 -4.11 -28.50
CA ALA A 422 1.46 -4.56 -28.87
C ALA A 422 0.69 -3.53 -29.72
N ALA A 423 0.78 -2.24 -29.36
CA ALA A 423 0.21 -1.15 -30.15
C ALA A 423 0.85 -1.05 -31.55
N ALA A 424 2.16 -1.25 -31.66
CA ALA A 424 2.86 -1.28 -32.94
C ALA A 424 2.36 -2.41 -33.85
N MET A 425 1.99 -3.58 -33.30
CA MET A 425 1.44 -4.68 -34.09
C MET A 425 0.07 -4.35 -34.72
N GLY A 426 -0.71 -3.47 -34.10
CA GLY A 426 -1.99 -2.97 -34.64
C GLY A 426 -1.84 -2.21 -35.96
N THR A 427 -0.64 -1.71 -36.26
CA THR A 427 -0.35 -0.93 -37.47
C THR A 427 -0.44 -1.78 -38.76
N LEU A 428 -0.32 -3.11 -38.67
CA LEU A 428 -0.35 -4.01 -39.83
C LEU A 428 -1.66 -3.92 -40.63
N LYS A 429 -2.80 -3.72 -39.94
CA LYS A 429 -4.13 -3.64 -40.58
C LYS A 429 -4.68 -2.21 -40.67
N ALA A 430 -3.98 -1.23 -40.11
CA ALA A 430 -4.46 0.15 -40.02
C ALA A 430 -3.46 1.13 -40.68
N PRO A 431 -3.66 1.51 -41.96
CA PRO A 431 -2.81 2.51 -42.62
C PRO A 431 -2.85 3.89 -41.95
N GLN A 432 -3.99 4.25 -41.36
CA GLN A 432 -4.20 5.52 -40.64
C GLN A 432 -3.79 5.44 -39.15
N HIS A 433 -3.05 4.40 -38.74
CA HIS A 433 -2.62 4.25 -37.37
C HIS A 433 -1.70 5.42 -36.96
N PRO A 434 -1.90 6.05 -35.78
CA PRO A 434 -1.09 7.19 -35.34
C PRO A 434 0.43 6.94 -35.38
N LEU A 435 0.87 5.75 -34.94
CA LEU A 435 2.29 5.34 -34.98
C LEU A 435 2.91 5.23 -36.39
N LYS A 436 2.10 5.22 -37.47
CA LYS A 436 2.62 5.31 -38.85
C LYS A 436 2.80 6.76 -39.32
N LEU A 437 2.14 7.69 -38.66
CA LEU A 437 2.05 9.09 -39.07
C LEU A 437 2.94 10.00 -38.20
N LEU A 438 3.05 9.70 -36.91
CA LEU A 438 3.87 10.45 -35.97
C LEU A 438 5.35 10.00 -36.05
N GLY A 439 6.24 10.98 -36.09
CA GLY A 439 7.69 10.80 -36.20
C GLY A 439 8.40 10.72 -34.86
N ASP A 440 9.71 10.55 -34.94
CA ASP A 440 10.61 10.52 -33.78
C ASP A 440 10.60 11.83 -32.99
N ARG A 441 10.46 12.98 -33.68
CA ARG A 441 10.40 14.29 -33.03
C ARG A 441 9.17 14.46 -32.15
N GLU A 442 8.04 13.93 -32.59
CA GLU A 442 6.77 13.98 -31.88
C GLU A 442 6.76 12.98 -30.72
N LEU A 443 7.09 11.72 -30.98
CA LEU A 443 6.90 10.65 -29.99
C LEU A 443 8.08 10.49 -29.02
N GLN A 444 9.31 10.83 -29.42
CA GLN A 444 10.53 10.72 -28.61
C GLN A 444 10.53 9.42 -27.76
N LEU A 445 10.44 8.28 -28.44
CA LEU A 445 10.23 6.98 -27.79
C LEU A 445 11.42 6.56 -26.92
N ASP A 446 12.59 7.13 -27.17
CA ASP A 446 13.77 7.06 -26.29
C ASP A 446 13.44 7.56 -24.87
N LYS A 447 12.81 8.73 -24.74
CA LYS A 447 12.38 9.28 -23.44
C LYS A 447 11.31 8.42 -22.78
N LEU A 448 10.40 7.82 -23.56
CA LEU A 448 9.43 6.85 -23.05
C LEU A 448 10.13 5.66 -22.39
N MET A 449 11.19 5.14 -23.03
CA MET A 449 11.98 4.03 -22.49
C MET A 449 12.76 4.43 -21.23
N GLU A 450 13.31 5.63 -21.19
CA GLU A 450 14.01 6.18 -20.02
C GLU A 450 13.06 6.30 -18.83
N LEU A 451 11.88 6.89 -19.04
CA LEU A 451 10.85 7.03 -18.00
C LEU A 451 10.45 5.67 -17.42
N ALA A 452 10.21 4.67 -18.28
CA ALA A 452 9.89 3.30 -17.86
C ALA A 452 11.04 2.65 -17.03
N ASN A 453 12.30 2.98 -17.34
CA ASN A 453 13.45 2.49 -16.59
C ASN A 453 13.58 3.19 -15.23
N LEU A 454 13.45 4.52 -15.19
CA LEU A 454 13.53 5.33 -13.97
C LEU A 454 12.49 4.87 -12.94
N ARG A 455 11.24 4.65 -13.37
CA ARG A 455 10.20 4.12 -12.49
C ARG A 455 10.56 2.72 -11.98
N ASN A 456 11.04 1.82 -12.83
CA ASN A 456 11.41 0.46 -12.39
C ASN A 456 12.57 0.49 -11.37
N GLN A 457 13.47 1.46 -11.46
CA GLN A 457 14.53 1.66 -10.48
C GLN A 457 14.00 2.21 -9.15
N SER A 458 13.01 3.11 -9.17
CA SER A 458 12.46 3.67 -7.95
C SER A 458 11.47 2.76 -7.22
N SER A 459 10.75 1.90 -7.96
CA SER A 459 9.77 0.94 -7.40
C SER A 459 10.36 -0.33 -6.80
N HIS A 460 11.63 -0.65 -7.07
CA HIS A 460 12.34 -1.72 -6.36
C HIS A 460 13.06 -1.13 -5.13
N ALA A 461 12.83 -1.74 -3.95
CA ALA A 461 13.42 -1.29 -2.69
C ALA A 461 14.91 -0.93 -2.86
N GLN A 462 15.22 0.34 -2.65
CA GLN A 462 16.54 0.93 -2.83
C GLN A 462 17.47 0.42 -1.72
N SER A 463 17.93 -0.80 -1.90
CA SER A 463 18.79 -1.47 -0.96
C SER A 463 20.26 -1.18 -1.31
N ARG A 464 20.97 -0.55 -0.36
CA ARG A 464 22.43 -0.36 -0.41
C ARG A 464 23.20 -1.66 -0.60
N PHE A 465 22.54 -2.81 -0.38
CA PHE A 465 23.09 -4.15 -0.57
C PHE A 465 23.05 -4.66 -2.02
N THR A 466 22.41 -3.93 -2.96
CA THR A 466 22.31 -4.37 -4.36
C THR A 466 23.40 -3.82 -5.28
N GLY A 467 24.23 -2.89 -4.80
CA GLY A 467 25.40 -2.35 -5.52
C GLY A 467 25.07 -1.58 -6.80
N ARG A 468 23.80 -1.26 -7.08
CA ARG A 468 23.39 -0.48 -8.26
C ARG A 468 23.48 1.01 -7.95
N GLU A 469 24.16 1.76 -8.81
CA GLU A 469 24.14 3.22 -8.78
C GLU A 469 22.70 3.72 -9.00
N THR A 470 22.17 4.42 -8.00
CA THR A 470 20.82 4.99 -8.03
C THR A 470 20.87 6.40 -8.60
N THR A 471 20.14 6.63 -9.68
CA THR A 471 19.85 7.99 -10.14
C THR A 471 18.86 8.63 -9.17
N GLN A 472 19.28 9.67 -8.44
CA GLN A 472 18.35 10.42 -7.59
C GLN A 472 17.30 11.11 -8.46
N LEU A 473 16.03 10.80 -8.18
CA LEU A 473 14.90 11.55 -8.72
C LEU A 473 14.97 12.98 -8.19
N THR A 474 14.82 13.95 -9.08
CA THR A 474 14.78 15.38 -8.73
C THR A 474 13.49 15.99 -9.26
N SER A 475 13.05 17.08 -8.66
CA SER A 475 11.84 17.82 -9.09
C SER A 475 11.93 18.23 -10.56
N ARG A 476 13.13 18.54 -11.06
CA ARG A 476 13.36 18.83 -12.48
C ARG A 476 13.07 17.62 -13.36
N VAL A 477 13.61 16.44 -13.03
CA VAL A 477 13.38 15.20 -13.79
C VAL A 477 11.89 14.82 -13.79
N ALA A 478 11.22 14.99 -12.64
CA ALA A 478 9.79 14.72 -12.54
C ALA A 478 8.95 15.69 -13.38
N LEU A 479 9.25 17.00 -13.34
CA LEU A 479 8.57 18.01 -14.16
C LEU A 479 8.80 17.79 -15.66
N ASP A 480 10.03 17.48 -16.07
CA ASP A 480 10.37 17.16 -17.47
C ASP A 480 9.60 15.90 -17.94
N SER A 481 9.48 14.90 -17.08
CA SER A 481 8.71 13.66 -17.35
C SER A 481 7.21 13.92 -17.47
N ILE A 482 6.65 14.79 -16.61
CA ILE A 482 5.24 15.21 -16.69
C ILE A 482 4.99 15.93 -18.02
N GLN A 483 5.85 16.90 -18.37
CA GLN A 483 5.69 17.64 -19.62
C GLN A 483 5.77 16.71 -20.83
N TYR A 484 6.68 15.74 -20.80
CA TYR A 484 6.77 14.72 -21.83
C TYR A 484 5.48 13.89 -21.93
N ALA A 485 4.97 13.35 -20.82
CA ALA A 485 3.77 12.51 -20.84
C ALA A 485 2.52 13.27 -21.33
N LEU A 486 2.36 14.53 -20.91
CA LEU A 486 1.28 15.41 -21.39
C LEU A 486 1.41 15.69 -22.89
N GLY A 487 2.60 16.07 -23.36
CA GLY A 487 2.87 16.33 -24.78
C GLY A 487 2.68 15.09 -25.65
N PHE A 488 3.20 13.96 -25.21
CA PHE A 488 3.03 12.66 -25.86
C PHE A 488 1.56 12.34 -26.06
N THR A 489 0.74 12.46 -25.01
CA THR A 489 -0.70 12.20 -25.05
C THR A 489 -1.40 13.16 -26.03
N ALA A 490 -1.01 14.44 -26.03
CA ALA A 490 -1.61 15.46 -26.89
C ALA A 490 -1.39 15.22 -28.39
N TYR A 491 -0.33 14.53 -28.79
CA TYR A 491 -0.13 14.15 -30.19
C TYR A 491 -1.20 13.20 -30.72
N PHE A 492 -1.92 12.48 -29.86
CA PHE A 492 -2.98 11.55 -30.28
C PHE A 492 -4.37 12.22 -30.35
N LYS A 493 -4.48 13.52 -30.07
CA LYS A 493 -5.75 14.25 -29.97
C LYS A 493 -6.70 14.10 -31.16
N GLU A 494 -6.15 14.09 -32.39
CA GLU A 494 -6.96 14.00 -33.62
C GLU A 494 -7.62 12.63 -33.80
N TRP A 495 -7.12 11.64 -33.08
CA TRP A 495 -7.66 10.29 -33.07
C TRP A 495 -8.54 10.02 -31.84
N MET A 496 -8.54 10.86 -30.80
CA MET A 496 -9.37 10.64 -29.59
C MET A 496 -10.76 11.25 -29.70
#